data_AF-K0IVB6-F1
#
_entry.id   AF-K0IVB6-F1
#
_cell.length_a   1.000
_cell.length_b   1.000
_cell.length_c   1.000
_cell.angle_alpha   90.00
_cell.angle_beta   90.00
_cell.angle_gamma   90.00
#
_symmetry.space_group_name_H-M   'P 1'
#
loop_
_entity.id
_entity.type
_entity.pdbx_description
1 polymer ?
#
loop_
_entity_poly.entity_id
_entity_poly.type
_entity_poly.pdbx_seq_one_letter_code
_entity_poly.pdbx_strand_id
1 'polypeptide(L)'
;MIGKYYPYSKEAQLYQNRKRTKNKNFSMAVKLAIFERDRYRCVKCGSHLIDSVPHHITYKSQGGQGTKRNGATTCRRCHDWAHHKCQGPYGEPSSEGRKWFEDWRDRMLDEAGNLK
;
A
#
# COMPACT_ATOMS: atom_id res chain seq x y z
N MET A 1 38.31 29.96 -11.08
CA MET A 1 37.40 28.88 -10.63
C MET A 1 36.18 28.87 -11.54
N ILE A 2 36.04 27.86 -12.40
CA ILE A 2 34.90 27.74 -13.33
C ILE A 2 33.69 27.29 -12.50
N GLY A 3 32.73 28.20 -12.29
CA GLY A 3 31.46 27.90 -11.63
C GLY A 3 30.68 26.87 -12.44
N LYS A 4 30.16 25.84 -11.76
CA LYS A 4 29.34 24.80 -12.41
C LYS A 4 28.09 25.44 -13.01
N TYR A 5 28.00 25.47 -14.34
CA TYR A 5 26.80 25.85 -15.07
C TYR A 5 25.74 24.77 -14.87
N TYR A 6 24.66 25.11 -14.16
CA TYR A 6 23.48 24.25 -14.04
C TYR A 6 22.39 24.79 -14.97
N PRO A 7 21.90 24.01 -15.95
CA PRO A 7 20.98 24.47 -16.98
C PRO A 7 19.55 24.76 -16.48
N TYR A 8 19.28 24.58 -15.19
CA TYR A 8 17.97 24.79 -14.57
C TYR A 8 18.11 25.67 -13.33
N SER A 9 17.14 26.56 -13.14
CA SER A 9 17.04 27.32 -11.89
C SER A 9 16.87 26.37 -10.69
N LYS A 10 17.39 26.80 -9.54
CA LYS A 10 17.23 26.07 -8.27
C LYS A 10 15.76 25.77 -7.98
N GLU A 11 14.85 26.68 -8.35
CA GLU A 11 13.40 26.52 -8.23
C GLU A 11 12.85 25.41 -9.14
N ALA A 12 13.30 25.35 -10.40
CA ALA A 12 12.92 24.28 -11.32
C ALA A 12 13.44 22.91 -10.84
N GLN A 13 14.66 22.86 -10.29
CA GLN A 13 15.19 21.66 -9.65
C GLN A 13 14.36 21.23 -8.43
N LEU A 14 13.98 22.16 -7.55
CA LEU A 14 13.14 21.89 -6.38
C LEU A 14 11.72 21.44 -6.78
N TYR A 15 11.15 22.03 -7.83
CA TYR A 15 9.86 21.62 -8.39
C TYR A 15 9.93 20.20 -8.98
N GLN A 16 10.97 19.88 -9.76
CA GLN A 16 11.17 18.54 -10.31
C GLN A 16 11.45 17.50 -9.21
N ASN A 17 12.16 17.86 -8.14
CA ASN A 17 12.39 16.99 -6.99
C ASN A 17 11.11 16.77 -6.17
N ARG A 18 10.24 17.78 -6.02
CA ARG A 18 8.89 17.60 -5.45
C ARG A 18 8.02 16.67 -6.30
N LYS A 19 8.21 16.67 -7.63
CA LYS A 19 7.56 15.73 -8.56
C LYS A 19 8.18 14.33 -8.52
N ARG A 20 9.47 14.22 -8.23
CA ARG A 20 10.21 12.95 -8.20
C ARG A 20 9.97 12.20 -6.89
N THR A 21 9.16 11.16 -7.04
CA THR A 21 9.03 9.96 -6.21
C THR A 21 8.17 10.10 -4.95
N LYS A 22 6.85 9.97 -5.13
CA LYS A 22 6.01 9.42 -4.06
C LYS A 22 6.59 8.06 -3.68
N ASN A 23 7.09 7.92 -2.45
CA ASN A 23 7.77 6.72 -1.98
C ASN A 23 6.82 5.50 -2.13
N LYS A 24 7.30 4.45 -2.80
CA LYS A 24 6.52 3.21 -2.98
C LYS A 24 6.42 2.41 -1.69
N ASN A 25 7.34 2.61 -0.75
CA ASN A 25 7.34 1.93 0.54
C ASN A 25 6.52 2.71 1.56
N PHE A 26 5.82 1.98 2.44
CA PHE A 26 5.17 2.58 3.60
C PHE A 26 6.23 3.11 4.58
N SER A 27 6.10 4.36 5.00
CA SER A 27 6.84 4.90 6.14
C SER A 27 6.39 4.23 7.44
N MET A 28 7.17 4.34 8.52
CA MET A 28 6.78 3.74 9.81
C MET A 28 5.43 4.27 10.31
N ALA A 29 5.22 5.59 10.22
CA ALA A 29 3.95 6.23 10.59
C ALA A 29 2.77 5.70 9.76
N VAL A 30 2.96 5.48 8.45
CA VAL A 30 1.91 4.93 7.59
C VAL A 30 1.61 3.48 7.94
N LYS A 31 2.64 2.65 8.21
CA LYS A 31 2.44 1.26 8.66
C LYS A 31 1.61 1.22 9.94
N LEU A 32 1.98 2.02 10.94
CA LEU A 32 1.27 2.09 12.22
C LEU A 32 -0.19 2.50 12.02
N ALA A 33 -0.44 3.56 11.23
CA ALA A 33 -1.79 4.03 10.95
C ALA A 33 -2.65 3.00 10.20
N ILE A 34 -2.06 2.14 9.35
CA ILE A 34 -2.75 1.03 8.70
C ILE A 34 -3.11 -0.05 9.72
N PHE A 35 -2.14 -0.48 10.53
CA PHE A 35 -2.35 -1.52 11.54
C PHE A 35 -3.39 -1.10 12.59
N GLU A 36 -3.32 0.14 13.07
CA GLU A 36 -4.31 0.69 14.01
C GLU A 36 -5.72 0.74 13.42
N ARG A 37 -5.86 1.24 12.18
CA ARG A 37 -7.16 1.26 11.46
C ARG A 37 -7.76 -0.15 11.38
N ASP A 38 -6.93 -1.13 11.07
CA ASP A 38 -7.35 -2.52 10.89
C ASP A 38 -7.41 -3.29 12.22
N ARG A 39 -7.25 -2.60 13.36
CA ARG A 39 -7.25 -3.17 14.72
C ARG A 39 -6.26 -4.32 14.89
N TYR A 40 -5.11 -4.24 14.22
CA TYR A 40 -4.05 -5.25 14.20
C TYR A 40 -4.56 -6.64 13.80
N ARG A 41 -5.50 -6.69 12.85
CA ARG A 41 -6.10 -7.92 12.34
C ARG A 41 -6.11 -7.94 10.83
N CYS A 42 -6.07 -9.14 10.26
CA CYS A 42 -6.27 -9.29 8.83
C CYS A 42 -7.66 -8.78 8.43
N VAL A 43 -7.73 -7.85 7.48
CA VAL A 43 -9.02 -7.27 7.04
C VAL A 43 -9.93 -8.28 6.33
N LYS A 44 -9.37 -9.39 5.83
CA LYS A 44 -10.12 -10.45 5.15
C LYS A 44 -10.67 -11.51 6.10
N CYS A 45 -9.85 -12.01 7.03
CA CYS A 45 -10.19 -13.17 7.86
C CYS A 45 -10.17 -12.92 9.38
N GLY A 46 -9.79 -11.72 9.83
CA GLY A 46 -9.77 -11.35 11.25
C GLY A 46 -8.60 -11.93 12.07
N SER A 47 -7.71 -12.71 11.45
CA SER A 47 -6.54 -13.31 12.11
C SER A 47 -5.62 -12.26 12.74
N HIS A 48 -5.09 -12.58 13.92
CA HIS A 48 -4.07 -11.82 14.64
C HIS A 48 -2.65 -12.09 14.13
N LEU A 49 -2.44 -13.18 13.38
CA LEU A 49 -1.15 -13.55 12.84
C LEU A 49 -0.89 -12.75 11.55
N ILE A 50 -0.63 -11.46 11.72
CA ILE A 50 -0.46 -10.49 10.63
C ILE A 50 1.01 -10.37 10.19
N ASP A 51 1.24 -10.00 8.94
CA ASP A 51 2.57 -9.70 8.43
C ASP A 51 3.12 -8.39 9.02
N SER A 52 4.45 -8.29 9.14
CA SER A 52 5.13 -7.10 9.69
C SER A 52 5.08 -5.86 8.81
N VAL A 53 4.66 -6.03 7.55
CA VAL A 53 4.46 -4.94 6.59
C VAL A 53 3.05 -5.10 6.00
N PRO A 54 2.25 -4.03 5.94
CA PRO A 54 0.95 -4.07 5.29
C PRO A 54 1.07 -4.50 3.82
N HIS A 55 0.05 -5.17 3.32
CA HIS A 55 -0.07 -5.49 1.91
C HIS A 55 -0.35 -4.23 1.08
N HIS A 56 0.32 -4.11 -0.06
CA HIS A 56 0.03 -3.09 -1.08
C HIS A 56 -1.13 -3.56 -1.96
N ILE A 57 -2.30 -2.95 -1.81
CA ILE A 57 -3.52 -3.30 -2.56
C ILE A 57 -3.30 -3.14 -4.07
N THR A 58 -2.82 -1.96 -4.50
CA THR A 58 -2.19 -1.77 -5.80
C THR A 58 -0.71 -2.06 -5.66
N TYR A 59 -0.19 -3.00 -6.45
CA TYR A 59 1.19 -3.45 -6.36
C TYR A 59 2.21 -2.35 -6.68
N LYS A 60 3.36 -2.41 -5.99
CA LYS A 60 4.49 -1.50 -6.23
C LYS A 60 5.00 -1.52 -7.68
N SER A 61 4.93 -2.68 -8.34
CA SER A 61 5.29 -2.86 -9.76
C SER A 61 4.32 -2.14 -10.70
N GLN A 62 3.08 -1.92 -10.28
CA GLN A 62 2.01 -1.27 -11.05
C GLN A 62 1.75 0.18 -10.59
N GLY A 63 2.74 0.81 -9.93
CA GLY A 63 2.64 2.20 -9.49
C GLY A 63 1.98 2.40 -8.12
N GLY A 64 1.69 1.33 -7.38
CA GLY A 64 1.21 1.39 -6.00
C GLY A 64 2.12 2.19 -5.08
N GLN A 65 1.54 3.16 -4.38
CA GLN A 65 2.24 4.08 -3.49
C GLN A 65 2.19 3.60 -2.03
N GLY A 66 3.13 4.07 -1.21
CA GLY A 66 3.17 3.81 0.22
C GLY A 66 2.17 4.67 1.02
N THR A 67 0.91 4.76 0.58
CA THR A 67 -0.15 5.56 1.24
C THR A 67 -1.05 4.69 2.10
N LYS A 68 -1.68 5.27 3.14
CA LYS A 68 -2.61 4.57 4.02
C LYS A 68 -3.75 3.87 3.26
N ARG A 69 -4.33 4.55 2.27
CA ARG A 69 -5.41 4.02 1.40
C ARG A 69 -4.97 2.81 0.56
N ASN A 70 -3.69 2.72 0.20
CA ASN A 70 -3.15 1.60 -0.59
C ASN A 70 -2.64 0.44 0.28
N GLY A 71 -2.77 0.53 1.59
CA GLY A 71 -2.30 -0.48 2.53
C GLY A 71 -3.45 -1.22 3.20
N ALA A 72 -3.31 -2.53 3.36
CA ALA A 72 -4.21 -3.36 4.18
C ALA A 72 -3.40 -4.31 5.07
N THR A 73 -3.87 -4.50 6.30
CA THR A 73 -3.31 -5.50 7.21
C THR A 73 -3.75 -6.89 6.77
N THR A 74 -2.79 -7.78 6.57
CA THR A 74 -3.02 -9.15 6.08
C THR A 74 -2.25 -10.16 6.91
N CYS A 75 -2.82 -11.35 7.07
CA CYS A 75 -2.04 -12.53 7.45
C CYS A 75 -1.32 -13.12 6.23
N ARG A 76 -0.34 -14.00 6.45
CA ARG A 76 0.44 -14.64 5.39
C ARG A 76 -0.44 -15.30 4.31
N ARG A 77 -1.45 -16.07 4.72
CA ARG A 77 -2.36 -16.76 3.77
C ARG A 77 -3.13 -15.77 2.89
N CYS A 78 -3.70 -14.72 3.47
CA CYS A 78 -4.45 -13.73 2.70
C CYS A 78 -3.53 -12.87 1.83
N HIS A 79 -2.31 -12.60 2.29
CA HIS A 79 -1.28 -11.93 1.50
C HIS A 79 -0.92 -12.76 0.25
N ASP A 80 -0.67 -14.07 0.42
CA ASP A 80 -0.35 -14.96 -0.69
C ASP A 80 -1.54 -15.17 -1.64
N TRP A 81 -2.77 -15.21 -1.11
CA TRP A 81 -3.99 -15.22 -1.91
C TRP A 81 -4.14 -13.94 -2.75
N ALA A 82 -3.83 -12.76 -2.19
CA ALA A 82 -3.80 -11.51 -2.94
C ALA A 82 -2.88 -11.63 -4.18
N HIS A 83 -1.74 -12.30 -4.00
CA HIS A 83 -0.75 -12.59 -5.04
C HIS A 83 -1.04 -13.84 -5.91
N HIS A 84 -2.26 -14.39 -5.86
CA HIS A 84 -2.69 -15.56 -6.65
C HIS A 84 -1.91 -16.86 -6.36
N LYS A 85 -1.25 -16.97 -5.21
CA LYS A 85 -0.37 -18.11 -4.88
C LYS A 85 -1.10 -19.26 -4.18
N CYS A 86 -2.27 -19.03 -3.63
CA CYS A 86 -3.07 -20.02 -2.92
C CYS A 86 -4.56 -19.67 -3.01
N GLN A 87 -5.44 -20.56 -2.52
CA GLN A 87 -6.85 -20.25 -2.33
C GLN A 87 -7.06 -19.35 -1.10
N GLY A 88 -8.17 -18.61 -1.12
CA GLY A 88 -8.56 -17.72 -0.04
C GLY A 88 -8.82 -18.47 1.28
N PRO A 89 -8.93 -17.74 2.40
CA PRO A 89 -9.08 -18.31 3.73
C PRO A 89 -10.31 -19.21 3.88
N TYR A 90 -11.36 -19.01 3.06
CA TYR A 90 -12.62 -19.75 3.09
C TYR A 90 -12.84 -20.59 1.82
N GLY A 91 -11.77 -20.86 1.06
CA GLY A 91 -11.84 -21.66 -0.18
C GLY A 91 -12.09 -20.84 -1.45
N GLU A 92 -11.96 -19.51 -1.38
CA GLU A 92 -12.13 -18.65 -2.54
C GLU A 92 -11.09 -18.96 -3.63
N PRO A 93 -11.45 -18.86 -4.93
CA PRO A 93 -10.51 -19.02 -6.03
C PRO A 93 -9.28 -18.12 -5.88
N SER A 94 -8.11 -18.62 -6.28
CA SER A 94 -6.86 -17.86 -6.17
C SER A 94 -6.91 -16.56 -6.97
N SER A 95 -7.61 -16.53 -8.11
CA SER A 95 -7.76 -15.37 -9.00
C SER A 95 -8.48 -14.19 -8.36
N GLU A 96 -9.32 -14.41 -7.34
CA GLU A 96 -10.16 -13.38 -6.73
C GLU A 96 -9.44 -12.49 -5.73
N GLY A 97 -8.31 -12.96 -5.16
CA GLY A 97 -7.67 -12.29 -4.03
C GLY A 97 -7.36 -10.83 -4.29
N ARG A 98 -6.73 -10.54 -5.42
CA ARG A 98 -6.42 -9.16 -5.83
C ARG A 98 -7.65 -8.27 -5.89
N LYS A 99 -8.68 -8.69 -6.63
CA LYS A 99 -9.91 -7.92 -6.83
C LYS A 99 -10.62 -7.68 -5.51
N TRP A 100 -10.64 -8.67 -4.62
CA TRP A 100 -11.23 -8.52 -3.30
C TRP A 100 -10.61 -7.37 -2.49
N PHE A 101 -9.28 -7.23 -2.51
CA PHE A 101 -8.59 -6.14 -1.79
C PHE A 101 -8.84 -4.77 -2.44
N GLU A 102 -8.91 -4.70 -3.78
CA GLU A 102 -9.28 -3.49 -4.52
C GLU A 102 -10.72 -3.05 -4.17
N ASP A 103 -11.67 -3.98 -4.19
CA ASP A 103 -13.08 -3.73 -3.83
C ASP A 103 -13.24 -3.36 -2.34
N TRP A 104 -12.46 -3.99 -1.46
CA TRP A 104 -12.44 -3.67 -0.03
C TRP A 104 -11.97 -2.23 0.21
N ARG A 105 -10.89 -1.79 -0.45
CA ARG A 105 -10.41 -0.40 -0.38
C ARG A 105 -11.52 0.57 -0.77
N ASP A 106 -12.19 0.32 -1.90
CA ASP A 106 -13.13 1.28 -2.48
C ASP A 106 -14.44 1.36 -1.67
N ARG A 107 -14.91 0.23 -1.13
CA ARG A 107 -16.08 0.21 -0.24
C ARG A 107 -15.76 0.79 1.13
N MET A 108 -14.68 0.33 1.76
CA MET A 108 -14.45 0.55 3.20
C MET A 108 -13.68 1.82 3.51
N LEU A 109 -12.87 2.34 2.57
CA LEU A 109 -11.94 3.44 2.86
C LEU A 109 -12.32 4.75 2.18
N ASP A 110 -12.19 5.87 2.89
CA ASP A 110 -12.20 7.22 2.32
C ASP A 110 -10.88 7.53 1.56
N GLU A 111 -10.80 8.71 0.94
CA GLU A 111 -9.60 9.12 0.19
C GLU A 111 -8.34 9.30 1.06
N ALA A 112 -8.50 9.56 2.36
CA ALA A 112 -7.40 9.60 3.32
C ALA A 112 -6.98 8.20 3.80
N GLY A 113 -7.75 7.16 3.47
CA GLY A 113 -7.53 5.77 3.88
C GLY A 113 -8.08 5.42 5.26
N ASN A 114 -9.00 6.21 5.81
CA ASN A 114 -9.77 5.90 7.02
C ASN A 114 -11.01 5.07 6.68
N LEU A 115 -11.54 4.37 7.68
CA LEU A 115 -12.83 3.67 7.52
C LEU A 115 -13.95 4.70 7.34
N LYS A 116 -14.85 4.43 6.39
CA LYS A 116 -16.09 5.20 6.19
C LYS A 116 -17.14 4.85 7.22
#